data_AF-A0A1H3ITK6-F1
#
_entry.id   AF-A0A1H3ITK6-F1
#
_cell.length_a   1.000
_cell.length_b   1.000
_cell.length_c   1.000
_cell.angle_alpha   90.00
_cell.angle_beta   90.00
_cell.angle_gamma   90.00
#
_symmetry.space_group_name_H-M   'P 1'
#
loop_
_entity.id
_entity.type
_entity.pdbx_description
1 polymer ?
#
loop_
_entity_poly.entity_id
_entity_poly.type
_entity_poly.pdbx_seq_one_letter_code
_entity_poly.pdbx_strand_id
1 'polypeptide(L)'
;MIYRVDNYRTAATDGVLLGQSMTIDFHAKSLPTARLIWHCPFVCIFTSSNGKVTDKDYKEFALVRLDGEVWETGNFASNEVIISKNDHFDGWDGWKKLNHDGFDCHVSVKREGNKITVITENGGILLKSVTKIKTDDDVIYVALTGDQCALTKIYFNNIE
;
A
#
# COMPACT_ATOMS: atom_id res chain seq x y z
N MET A 1 8.29 -14.39 7.24
CA MET A 1 7.50 -14.77 6.05
C MET A 1 7.95 -13.93 4.86
N ILE A 2 7.94 -14.50 3.65
CA ILE A 2 8.28 -13.80 2.40
C ILE A 2 7.05 -13.85 1.50
N TYR A 3 6.60 -12.71 0.99
CA TYR A 3 5.54 -12.62 0.00
C TYR A 3 6.15 -12.21 -1.33
N ARG A 4 5.96 -13.04 -2.36
CA ARG A 4 6.43 -12.78 -3.71
C ARG A 4 5.23 -12.52 -4.61
N VAL A 5 5.22 -11.36 -5.26
CA VAL A 5 4.15 -10.94 -6.16
C VAL A 5 4.73 -10.94 -7.57
N ASP A 6 4.51 -12.05 -8.29
CA ASP A 6 5.14 -12.27 -9.60
C ASP A 6 4.57 -11.39 -10.71
N ASN A 7 3.27 -11.07 -10.65
CA ASN A 7 2.61 -10.10 -11.53
C ASN A 7 1.60 -9.29 -10.73
N TYR A 8 1.04 -8.24 -11.35
CA TYR A 8 0.07 -7.33 -10.78
C TYR A 8 -0.94 -8.04 -9.86
N ARG A 9 -0.74 -7.87 -8.56
CA ARG A 9 -1.62 -8.33 -7.47
C ARG A 9 -1.90 -9.83 -7.43
N THR A 10 -0.98 -10.65 -7.95
CA THR A 10 -1.09 -12.13 -7.93
C THR A 10 -0.92 -12.75 -6.54
N ALA A 11 -0.37 -12.01 -5.58
CA ALA A 11 -0.27 -12.41 -4.19
C ALA A 11 -0.45 -11.20 -3.27
N ALA A 12 -0.94 -11.45 -2.06
CA ALA A 12 -1.10 -10.45 -1.01
C ALA A 12 -0.91 -11.10 0.36
N THR A 13 -0.65 -10.28 1.37
CA THR A 13 -0.80 -10.72 2.76
C THR A 13 -2.26 -10.98 3.07
N ASP A 14 -2.53 -11.76 4.13
CA ASP A 14 -3.84 -11.66 4.79
C ASP A 14 -4.05 -10.21 5.27
N GLY A 15 -5.30 -9.77 5.28
CA GLY A 15 -5.67 -8.45 5.75
C GLY A 15 -5.60 -8.36 7.27
N VAL A 16 -5.03 -7.26 7.78
CA VAL A 16 -5.01 -6.95 9.20
C VAL A 16 -6.08 -5.90 9.48
N LEU A 17 -6.91 -6.14 10.49
CA LEU A 17 -7.99 -5.23 10.87
C LEU A 17 -7.42 -3.86 11.27
N LEU A 18 -7.97 -2.80 10.69
CA LEU A 18 -7.60 -1.42 10.98
C LEU A 18 -8.45 -0.87 12.14
N GLY A 19 -7.79 -0.61 13.27
CA GLY A 19 -8.36 0.13 14.40
C GLY A 19 -8.36 1.65 14.15
N GLN A 20 -7.95 2.44 15.16
CA GLN A 20 -7.81 3.89 15.03
C GLN A 20 -6.58 4.27 14.20
N SER A 21 -5.47 3.56 14.42
CA SER A 21 -4.26 3.76 13.64
C SER A 21 -3.42 2.50 13.59
N MET A 22 -2.55 2.45 12.59
CA MET A 22 -1.65 1.33 12.31
C MET A 22 -0.37 1.86 11.70
N THR A 23 0.76 1.26 12.08
CA THR A 23 1.98 1.35 11.28
C THR A 23 2.28 0.02 10.61
N ILE A 24 2.89 0.08 9.44
CA ILE A 24 3.32 -1.07 8.67
C ILE A 24 4.79 -0.87 8.33
N ASP A 25 5.62 -1.72 8.88
CA ASP A 25 7.06 -1.77 8.62
C ASP A 25 7.34 -3.00 7.78
N PHE A 26 8.03 -2.84 6.65
CA PHE A 26 8.40 -3.96 5.78
C PHE A 26 9.63 -3.64 4.95
N HIS A 27 10.31 -4.69 4.49
CA HIS A 27 11.37 -4.58 3.51
C HIS A 27 10.83 -4.96 2.13
N ALA A 28 11.05 -4.11 1.14
CA ALA A 28 10.60 -4.29 -0.24
C ALA A 28 11.77 -4.38 -1.20
N LYS A 29 11.59 -5.18 -2.27
CA LYS A 29 12.54 -5.27 -3.38
C LYS A 29 11.84 -5.68 -4.67
N SER A 30 12.11 -5.03 -5.79
CA SER A 30 11.63 -5.52 -7.09
C SER A 30 12.27 -6.85 -7.48
N LEU A 31 11.55 -7.65 -8.25
CA LEU A 31 12.06 -8.89 -8.82
C LEU A 31 13.10 -8.59 -9.91
N PRO A 32 14.05 -9.51 -10.18
CA PRO A 32 15.04 -9.34 -11.25
C PRO A 32 14.45 -9.16 -12.66
N THR A 33 13.17 -9.50 -12.85
CA THR A 33 12.39 -9.32 -14.07
C THR A 33 11.74 -7.93 -14.17
N ALA A 34 11.73 -7.16 -13.09
CA ALA A 34 11.11 -5.84 -13.08
C ALA A 34 11.90 -4.81 -13.90
N ARG A 35 11.19 -3.98 -14.68
CA ARG A 35 11.81 -2.98 -15.58
C ARG A 35 11.16 -1.59 -15.48
N LEU A 36 10.02 -1.50 -14.81
CA LEU A 36 9.10 -0.36 -14.86
C LEU A 36 8.94 0.22 -13.46
N ILE A 37 8.66 1.53 -13.38
CA ILE A 37 8.50 2.24 -12.09
C ILE A 37 7.33 1.65 -11.29
N TRP A 38 6.26 1.25 -11.98
CA TRP A 38 5.07 0.65 -11.37
C TRP A 38 5.24 -0.78 -10.86
N HIS A 39 6.40 -1.40 -11.07
CA HIS A 39 6.74 -2.69 -10.47
C HIS A 39 7.21 -2.49 -9.02
N CYS A 40 6.26 -2.20 -8.15
CA CYS A 40 6.51 -1.81 -6.78
C CYS A 40 5.48 -2.39 -5.80
N PRO A 41 5.73 -2.29 -4.48
CA PRO A 41 4.77 -2.65 -3.45
C PRO A 41 3.56 -1.73 -3.40
N PHE A 42 2.41 -2.30 -3.04
CA PHE A 42 1.15 -1.60 -2.82
C PHE A 42 0.61 -1.85 -1.41
N VAL A 43 -0.04 -0.85 -0.84
CA VAL A 43 -0.87 -0.93 0.37
C VAL A 43 -2.33 -0.91 -0.07
N CYS A 44 -3.06 -1.98 0.23
CA CYS A 44 -4.45 -2.14 -0.14
C CYS A 44 -5.35 -1.91 1.09
N ILE A 45 -6.31 -0.99 0.96
CA ILE A 45 -7.32 -0.67 1.96
C ILE A 45 -8.66 -1.19 1.46
N PHE A 46 -9.29 -2.09 2.21
CA PHE A 46 -10.46 -2.82 1.71
C PHE A 46 -11.37 -3.31 2.84
N THR A 47 -12.53 -3.86 2.47
CA THR A 47 -13.38 -4.68 3.33
C THR A 47 -13.70 -6.01 2.66
N SER A 48 -13.99 -7.03 3.47
CA SER A 48 -14.40 -8.39 3.06
C SER A 48 -14.84 -9.20 4.27
N SER A 49 -15.53 -10.31 4.06
CA SER A 49 -16.02 -11.18 5.15
C SER A 49 -14.91 -11.76 6.03
N ASN A 50 -13.75 -12.12 5.47
CA ASN A 50 -12.68 -12.81 6.22
C ASN A 50 -11.33 -12.09 6.15
N GLY A 51 -11.32 -10.81 5.77
CA GLY A 51 -10.10 -10.03 5.64
C GLY A 51 -9.17 -10.52 4.51
N LYS A 52 -9.73 -11.09 3.44
CA LYS A 52 -8.95 -11.58 2.29
C LYS A 52 -9.32 -10.86 1.00
N VAL A 53 -8.29 -10.50 0.23
CA VAL A 53 -8.46 -9.84 -1.08
C VAL A 53 -9.08 -10.74 -2.15
N THR A 54 -9.15 -12.05 -1.89
CA THR A 54 -9.76 -13.06 -2.77
C THR A 54 -11.22 -13.38 -2.42
N ASP A 55 -11.74 -12.80 -1.33
CA ASP A 55 -13.12 -13.06 -0.93
C ASP A 55 -14.11 -12.49 -1.95
N LYS A 56 -15.26 -13.15 -2.11
CA LYS A 56 -16.27 -12.78 -3.12
C LYS A 56 -16.90 -11.41 -2.88
N ASP A 57 -16.97 -10.99 -1.61
CA ASP A 57 -17.52 -9.71 -1.17
C ASP A 57 -16.45 -8.64 -0.98
N TYR A 58 -15.23 -8.89 -1.48
CA TYR A 58 -14.14 -7.92 -1.48
C TYR A 58 -14.57 -6.59 -2.11
N LYS A 59 -14.38 -5.49 -1.35
CA LYS A 59 -14.50 -4.12 -1.85
C LYS A 59 -13.23 -3.36 -1.50
N GLU A 60 -12.56 -2.87 -2.52
CA GLU A 60 -11.39 -2.01 -2.35
C GLU A 60 -11.82 -0.56 -2.19
N PHE A 61 -11.19 0.14 -1.24
CA PHE A 61 -11.36 1.57 -1.06
C PHE A 61 -10.18 2.35 -1.64
N ALA A 62 -8.97 1.81 -1.51
CA ALA A 62 -7.75 2.41 -2.05
C ALA A 62 -6.67 1.36 -2.31
N LEU A 63 -5.89 1.59 -3.36
CA LEU A 63 -4.65 0.90 -3.65
C LEU A 63 -3.53 1.94 -3.73
N VAL A 64 -2.82 2.12 -2.63
CA VAL A 64 -1.71 3.09 -2.50
C VAL A 64 -0.43 2.44 -2.97
N ARG A 65 0.23 3.01 -3.97
CA ARG A 65 1.43 2.45 -4.59
C ARG A 65 2.64 3.27 -4.19
N LEU A 66 3.76 2.59 -3.87
CA LEU A 66 4.95 3.28 -3.37
C LEU A 66 5.62 4.18 -4.41
N ASP A 67 5.31 4.01 -5.70
CA ASP A 67 5.74 4.90 -6.77
C ASP A 67 4.99 6.24 -6.82
N GLY A 68 4.05 6.50 -5.90
CA GLY A 68 3.34 7.77 -5.83
C GLY A 68 1.86 7.66 -6.20
N GLU A 69 1.44 6.63 -6.91
CA GLU A 69 0.07 6.54 -7.41
C GLU A 69 -0.91 6.00 -6.35
N VAL A 70 -2.17 6.43 -6.40
CA VAL A 70 -3.26 5.78 -5.65
C VAL A 70 -4.39 5.53 -6.60
N TRP A 71 -4.84 4.28 -6.64
CA TRP A 71 -5.96 3.88 -7.47
C TRP A 71 -7.16 3.54 -6.58
N GLU A 72 -8.34 3.68 -7.16
CA GLU A 72 -9.59 3.22 -6.57
C GLU A 72 -10.29 2.30 -7.55
N THR A 73 -10.95 1.27 -7.03
CA THR A 73 -11.78 0.40 -7.85
C THR A 73 -13.23 0.48 -7.39
N GLY A 74 -14.13 0.64 -8.35
CA GLY A 74 -15.55 0.88 -8.08
C GLY A 74 -15.85 2.26 -7.51
N ASN A 75 -17.10 2.45 -7.08
CA ASN A 75 -17.61 3.72 -6.54
C ASN A 75 -17.74 3.70 -5.00
N PHE A 76 -16.95 2.88 -4.31
CA PHE A 76 -17.04 2.68 -2.86
C PHE A 76 -16.33 3.75 -2.02
N ALA A 77 -15.40 4.50 -2.63
CA ALA A 77 -14.65 5.55 -1.97
C ALA A 77 -14.35 6.71 -2.94
N SER A 78 -13.70 7.75 -2.42
CA SER A 78 -12.98 8.75 -3.20
C SER A 78 -11.60 8.95 -2.59
N ASN A 79 -10.58 9.08 -3.43
CA ASN A 79 -9.20 9.25 -3.01
C ASN A 79 -8.63 10.61 -3.41
N GLU A 80 -8.10 11.34 -2.43
CA GLU A 80 -7.30 12.54 -2.64
C GLU A 80 -5.83 12.20 -2.38
N VAL A 81 -4.94 12.54 -3.31
CA VAL A 81 -3.51 12.21 -3.22
C VAL A 81 -2.68 13.46 -3.28
N ILE A 82 -1.73 13.57 -2.36
CA ILE A 82 -0.68 14.58 -2.36
C ILE A 82 0.64 13.85 -2.47
N ILE A 83 1.42 14.21 -3.49
CA ILE A 83 2.76 13.68 -3.73
C ILE A 83 3.73 14.86 -3.73
N SER A 84 4.77 14.76 -2.92
CA SER A 84 5.88 15.71 -2.91
C SER A 84 7.19 14.95 -3.11
N LYS A 85 8.14 15.57 -3.82
CA LYS A 85 9.51 15.07 -3.95
C LYS A 85 10.40 15.97 -3.12
N ASN A 86 11.19 15.41 -2.21
CA ASN A 86 12.15 16.16 -1.42
C ASN A 86 13.54 16.17 -2.08
N ASP A 87 14.51 16.81 -1.44
CA ASP A 87 15.88 16.95 -1.94
C ASP A 87 16.63 15.60 -2.08
N HIS A 88 16.10 14.51 -1.52
CA HIS A 88 16.64 13.16 -1.67
C HIS A 88 16.09 12.42 -2.90
N PHE A 89 15.16 13.00 -3.65
CA PHE A 89 14.61 12.37 -4.86
C PHE A 89 15.60 12.51 -6.03
N ASP A 90 16.38 11.46 -6.27
CA ASP A 90 17.39 11.36 -7.34
C ASP A 90 16.80 11.02 -8.72
N GLY A 91 15.55 11.40 -8.97
CA GLY A 91 14.82 11.04 -10.18
C GLY A 91 14.33 9.59 -10.21
N TRP A 92 13.52 9.28 -11.23
CA TRP A 92 12.86 7.97 -11.33
C TRP A 92 13.80 6.81 -11.61
N ASP A 93 14.93 7.05 -12.29
CA ASP A 93 15.94 6.00 -12.48
C ASP A 93 16.66 5.67 -11.17
N GLY A 94 16.98 6.68 -10.36
CA GLY A 94 17.51 6.51 -9.01
C GLY A 94 16.52 5.75 -8.12
N TRP A 95 15.25 6.16 -8.13
CA TRP A 95 14.18 5.47 -7.39
C TRP A 95 14.00 4.01 -7.84
N LYS A 96 13.99 3.74 -9.15
CA LYS A 96 13.89 2.39 -9.70
C LYS A 96 15.08 1.53 -9.28
N LYS A 97 16.29 2.10 -9.22
CA LYS A 97 17.47 1.42 -8.70
C LYS A 97 17.32 1.09 -7.22
N LEU A 98 16.87 2.05 -6.39
CA LEU A 98 16.58 1.81 -4.98
C LEU A 98 15.57 0.67 -4.79
N ASN A 99 14.47 0.71 -5.53
CA ASN A 99 13.44 -0.33 -5.50
C ASN A 99 13.98 -1.70 -5.93
N HIS A 100 14.86 -1.73 -6.94
CA HIS A 100 15.52 -2.97 -7.36
C HIS A 100 16.54 -3.50 -6.35
N ASP A 101 17.30 -2.63 -5.68
CA ASP A 101 18.30 -3.04 -4.68
C ASP A 101 17.64 -3.51 -3.38
N GLY A 102 16.51 -2.88 -3.06
CA GLY A 102 15.67 -3.12 -1.90
C GLY A 102 15.78 -2.01 -0.86
N PHE A 103 14.69 -1.71 -0.18
CA PHE A 103 14.60 -0.66 0.83
C PHE A 103 13.60 -1.00 1.93
N ASP A 104 13.83 -0.44 3.11
CA ASP A 104 12.87 -0.52 4.22
C ASP A 104 11.79 0.56 4.04
N CYS A 105 10.55 0.16 4.24
CA CYS A 105 9.37 0.99 4.11
C CYS A 105 8.72 1.18 5.48
N HIS A 106 8.28 2.41 5.74
CA HIS A 106 7.39 2.73 6.84
C HIS A 106 6.12 3.35 6.27
N VAL A 107 4.97 2.81 6.66
CA VAL A 107 3.65 3.32 6.28
C VAL A 107 2.87 3.58 7.55
N SER A 108 2.29 4.77 7.66
CA SER A 108 1.32 5.09 8.71
C SER A 108 -0.08 5.15 8.10
N VAL A 109 -1.03 4.50 8.78
CA VAL A 109 -2.44 4.47 8.40
C VAL A 109 -3.25 4.98 9.59
N LYS A 110 -4.05 6.01 9.39
CA LYS A 110 -4.94 6.57 10.42
C LYS A 110 -6.38 6.52 9.94
N ARG A 111 -7.28 6.11 10.82
CA ARG A 111 -8.72 6.08 10.59
C ARG A 111 -9.44 7.08 11.49
N GLU A 112 -10.28 7.90 10.89
CA GLU A 112 -11.16 8.87 11.56
C GLU A 112 -12.58 8.69 10.98
N GLY A 113 -13.37 7.81 11.60
CA GLY A 113 -14.68 7.43 11.07
C GLY A 113 -14.57 6.72 9.72
N ASN A 114 -15.13 7.34 8.67
CA ASN A 114 -15.08 6.86 7.28
C ASN A 114 -13.89 7.43 6.47
N LYS A 115 -13.02 8.22 7.11
CA LYS A 115 -11.83 8.79 6.47
C LYS A 115 -10.61 7.98 6.87
N ILE A 116 -9.82 7.56 5.89
CA ILE A 116 -8.55 6.85 6.08
C ILE A 116 -7.45 7.71 5.47
N THR A 117 -6.38 7.94 6.23
CA THR A 117 -5.20 8.67 5.77
C THR A 117 -4.01 7.73 5.78
N VAL A 118 -3.36 7.56 4.63
CA VAL A 118 -2.12 6.79 4.48
C VAL A 118 -0.98 7.76 4.20
N ILE A 119 0.12 7.65 4.95
CA ILE A 119 1.34 8.44 4.72
C ILE A 119 2.53 7.50 4.65
N THR A 120 3.38 7.71 3.65
CA THR A 120 4.64 6.99 3.50
C THR A 120 5.68 7.86 2.80
N GLU A 121 6.95 7.57 3.06
CA GLU A 121 8.08 8.18 2.36
C GLU A 121 9.02 7.08 1.86
N ASN A 122 9.43 7.16 0.60
CA ASN A 122 10.40 6.22 0.04
C ASN A 122 11.16 6.84 -1.13
N GLY A 123 12.49 6.71 -1.13
CA GLY A 123 13.35 7.23 -2.20
C GLY A 123 13.14 8.71 -2.52
N GLY A 124 12.82 9.53 -1.52
CA GLY A 124 12.52 10.95 -1.66
C GLY A 124 11.10 11.29 -2.12
N ILE A 125 10.23 10.29 -2.31
CA ILE A 125 8.80 10.48 -2.60
C ILE A 125 8.03 10.46 -1.28
N LEU A 126 7.40 11.58 -0.93
CA LEU A 126 6.45 11.68 0.16
C LEU A 126 5.04 11.54 -0.42
N LEU A 127 4.33 10.50 -0.01
CA LEU A 127 2.95 10.24 -0.42
C LEU A 127 2.03 10.42 0.79
N LYS A 128 0.96 11.19 0.58
CA LYS A 128 -0.21 11.22 1.46
C LYS A 128 -1.46 10.91 0.65
N SER A 129 -2.15 9.84 1.01
CA SER A 129 -3.48 9.49 0.49
C SER A 129 -4.53 9.77 1.55
N VAL A 130 -5.65 10.37 1.16
CA VAL A 130 -6.85 10.52 1.98
C VAL A 130 -8.02 9.87 1.25
N THR A 131 -8.44 8.72 1.77
CA THR A 131 -9.58 7.95 1.29
C THR A 131 -10.81 8.29 2.11
N LYS A 132 -11.91 8.67 1.45
CA LYS A 132 -13.23 8.84 2.08
C LYS A 132 -14.13 7.70 1.62
N ILE A 133 -14.52 6.82 2.54
CA ILE A 133 -15.43 5.70 2.28
C ILE A 133 -16.86 6.24 2.13
N LYS A 134 -17.54 5.79 1.07
CA LYS A 134 -18.91 6.20 0.69
C LYS A 134 -19.97 5.16 1.05
N THR A 135 -19.56 4.00 1.54
CA THR A 135 -20.43 2.93 2.01
C THR A 135 -20.56 2.95 3.53
N ASP A 136 -21.48 2.15 4.06
CA ASP A 136 -21.68 1.98 5.50
C ASP A 136 -20.79 0.86 6.09
N ASP A 137 -19.77 0.41 5.35
CA ASP A 137 -18.86 -0.65 5.80
C ASP A 137 -17.98 -0.13 6.96
N ASP A 138 -17.99 -0.81 8.09
CA ASP A 138 -17.29 -0.42 9.32
C ASP A 138 -16.04 -1.27 9.60
N VAL A 139 -16.00 -2.51 9.11
CA VAL A 139 -14.83 -3.38 9.16
C VAL A 139 -13.94 -3.08 7.97
N ILE A 140 -12.74 -2.54 8.21
CA ILE A 140 -11.75 -2.33 7.16
C ILE A 140 -10.42 -2.99 7.52
N TYR A 141 -9.80 -3.56 6.51
CA TYR A 141 -8.54 -4.27 6.56
C TYR A 141 -7.48 -3.54 5.75
N VAL A 142 -6.22 -3.76 6.12
CA VAL A 142 -5.05 -3.36 5.36
C VAL A 142 -4.24 -4.59 4.99
N ALA A 143 -3.88 -4.73 3.72
CA ALA A 143 -2.98 -5.78 3.23
C ALA A 143 -1.86 -5.19 2.38
N LEU A 144 -0.73 -5.90 2.31
CA LEU A 144 0.33 -5.59 1.36
C LEU A 144 0.24 -6.49 0.13
N THR A 145 0.44 -5.90 -1.05
CA THR A 145 0.51 -6.58 -2.34
C THR A 145 1.49 -5.81 -3.24
N GLY A 146 1.43 -5.96 -4.56
CA GLY A 146 2.32 -5.24 -5.46
C GLY A 146 2.25 -5.70 -6.91
N ASP A 147 3.31 -5.39 -7.65
CA ASP A 147 3.60 -5.95 -8.96
C ASP A 147 5.10 -6.19 -9.10
N GLN A 148 5.49 -7.40 -9.49
CA GLN A 148 6.88 -7.78 -9.72
C GLN A 148 7.80 -7.38 -8.55
N CYS A 149 7.39 -7.66 -7.32
CA CYS A 149 8.15 -7.35 -6.10
C CYS A 149 8.10 -8.47 -5.06
N ALA A 150 9.05 -8.44 -4.13
CA ALA A 150 9.09 -9.28 -2.94
C ALA A 150 9.00 -8.40 -1.69
N LEU A 151 8.17 -8.84 -0.74
CA LEU A 151 7.93 -8.19 0.54
C LEU A 151 8.37 -9.14 1.66
N THR A 152 9.17 -8.62 2.59
CA THR A 152 9.76 -9.40 3.68
C THR A 152 9.78 -8.58 4.96
N LYS A 153 10.05 -9.24 6.11
CA LYS A 153 10.14 -8.58 7.42
C LYS A 153 8.92 -7.66 7.70
N ILE A 154 7.72 -8.17 7.44
CA ILE A 154 6.48 -7.41 7.51
C ILE A 154 5.97 -7.42 8.96
N TYR A 155 5.70 -6.25 9.50
CA TYR A 155 5.12 -6.04 10.82
C TYR A 155 3.98 -5.03 10.72
N PHE A 156 2.79 -5.45 11.14
CA PHE A 156 1.64 -4.57 11.30
C PHE A 156 1.49 -4.27 12.80
N ASN A 157 1.53 -3.00 13.18
CA ASN A 157 1.41 -2.56 14.56
C ASN A 157 0.17 -1.69 14.69
N ASN A 158 -0.91 -2.25 15.25
CA ASN A 158 -2.08 -1.46 15.61
C ASN A 158 -1.74 -0.58 16.83
N ILE A 159 -2.14 0.68 16.75
CA ILE A 159 -2.02 1.63 17.85
C ILE A 159 -3.46 1.98 18.23
N GLU A 160 -3.85 1.49 19.42
CA GLU A 160 -5.19 1.66 20.01
C GLU A 160 -5.48 3.10 20.42
#